data_AF-A0A564T250-F1
#
_entry.id   AF-A0A564T250-F1
#
_cell.length_a   1.000
_cell.length_b   1.000
_cell.length_c   1.000
_cell.angle_alpha   90.00
_cell.angle_beta   90.00
_cell.angle_gamma   90.00
#
_symmetry.space_group_name_H-M   'P 1'
#
loop_
_entity.id
_entity.type
_entity.pdbx_description
1 polymer ?
#
loop_
_entity_poly.entity_id
_entity_poly.type
_entity_poly.pdbx_seq_one_letter_code
_entity_poly.pdbx_strand_id
1 'polypeptide(L)'
;MILYHVTLFNKPTQEILIPRIPGDTSIGEEVKTNRICLAPSIIQCLRALEIYKYFQEDTLDVKVYKIVVDENDEQLISWEQLYLNGLVDDAALTRT
;
A
#
# COMPACT_ATOMS: atom_id res chain seq x y z
N MET A 1 -3.76 7.38 -13.21
CA MET A 1 -4.46 6.70 -12.10
C MET A 1 -4.43 7.48 -10.78
N ILE A 2 -5.47 7.41 -9.96
CA ILE A 2 -5.46 7.92 -8.57
C ILE A 2 -5.28 6.73 -7.62
N LEU A 3 -4.35 6.85 -6.68
CA LEU A 3 -4.08 5.87 -5.64
C LEU A 3 -4.16 6.51 -4.25
N TYR A 4 -4.42 5.68 -3.25
CA TYR A 4 -4.56 6.08 -1.86
C TYR A 4 -3.62 5.29 -0.95
N HIS A 5 -3.19 5.94 0.11
CA HIS A 5 -2.52 5.33 1.27
C HIS A 5 -3.23 5.82 2.55
N VAL A 6 -3.35 4.94 3.54
CA VAL A 6 -3.95 5.29 4.84
C VAL A 6 -2.98 4.97 5.96
N THR A 7 -2.86 5.88 6.93
CA THR A 7 -2.12 5.66 8.18
C THR A 7 -2.99 6.05 9.38
N LEU A 8 -2.69 5.49 10.55
CA LEU A 8 -3.41 5.78 11.79
C LEU A 8 -3.00 7.16 12.34
N PHE A 9 -3.96 7.88 12.93
CA PHE A 9 -3.77 9.26 13.39
C PHE A 9 -2.69 9.42 14.49
N ASN A 10 -2.45 8.36 15.27
CA ASN A 10 -1.41 8.32 16.29
C ASN A 10 0.03 8.47 15.74
N LYS A 11 0.20 8.44 14.41
CA LYS A 11 1.47 8.79 13.76
C LYS A 11 1.47 10.27 13.39
N PRO A 12 2.60 11.00 13.58
CA PRO A 12 2.72 12.39 13.15
C PRO A 12 2.35 12.52 11.68
N THR A 13 1.69 13.63 11.31
CA THR A 13 1.41 13.92 9.89
C THR A 13 2.77 14.05 9.20
N GLN A 14 3.03 13.19 8.24
CA GLN A 14 4.31 13.20 7.56
C GLN A 14 4.20 14.16 6.38
N GLU A 15 5.12 15.14 6.29
CA GLU A 15 5.23 16.01 5.09
C GLU A 15 5.56 15.22 3.84
N ILE A 16 6.26 14.09 4.01
CA ILE A 16 6.63 13.13 2.98
C ILE A 16 5.97 11.82 3.34
N LEU A 17 5.27 11.19 2.40
CA LEU A 17 4.73 9.85 2.61
C LEU A 17 5.89 8.89 2.88
N ILE A 18 6.05 8.43 4.12
CA ILE A 18 6.96 7.33 4.44
C ILE A 18 6.11 6.06 4.39
N PRO A 19 6.19 5.30 3.29
CA PRO A 19 5.45 4.05 3.16
C PRO A 19 5.76 3.12 4.33
N ARG A 20 4.72 2.46 4.84
CA ARG A 20 4.95 1.27 5.64
C ARG A 20 5.51 0.20 4.72
N ILE A 21 6.76 -0.19 4.98
CA ILE A 21 7.36 -1.38 4.37
C ILE A 21 6.60 -2.60 4.93
N PRO A 22 6.10 -3.51 4.09
CA PRO A 22 5.48 -4.74 4.56
C PRO A 22 6.42 -5.48 5.51
N GLY A 23 5.90 -5.96 6.64
CA GLY A 23 6.70 -6.69 7.62
C GLY A 23 6.96 -8.14 7.21
N ASP A 24 6.09 -8.68 6.36
CA ASP A 24 6.18 -10.03 5.85
C ASP A 24 6.83 -9.99 4.46
N THR A 25 7.96 -10.68 4.34
CA THR A 25 8.70 -10.87 3.10
C THR A 25 8.71 -12.36 2.78
N SER A 26 8.44 -12.73 1.55
CA SER A 26 8.52 -14.13 1.12
C SER A 26 9.97 -14.59 0.98
N ILE A 27 10.21 -15.90 1.00
CA ILE A 27 11.56 -16.46 0.80
C ILE A 27 11.99 -16.16 -0.65
N GLY A 28 13.07 -15.39 -0.82
CA GLY A 28 13.61 -15.02 -2.13
C GLY A 28 13.17 -13.65 -2.63
N GLU A 29 12.30 -12.95 -1.89
CA GLU A 29 11.81 -11.63 -2.23
C GLU A 29 12.92 -10.56 -2.20
N GLU A 30 12.83 -9.57 -3.09
CA GLU A 30 13.75 -8.45 -3.13
C GLU A 30 13.41 -7.43 -2.02
N VAL A 31 14.27 -7.35 -1.00
CA VAL A 31 14.01 -6.55 0.21
C VAL A 31 14.81 -5.24 0.28
N LYS A 32 15.68 -4.94 -0.69
CA LYS A 32 16.46 -3.68 -0.68
C LYS A 32 15.64 -2.50 -1.20
N THR A 33 14.70 -2.73 -2.10
CA THR A 33 13.81 -1.69 -2.61
C THR A 33 12.61 -1.53 -1.68
N ASN A 34 12.45 -0.35 -1.09
CA ASN A 34 11.31 -0.05 -0.22
C ASN A 34 10.00 -0.12 -1.01
N ARG A 35 9.03 -0.90 -0.52
CA ARG A 35 7.71 -1.07 -1.13
C ARG A 35 6.69 -0.14 -0.47
N ILE A 36 5.80 0.43 -1.28
CA ILE A 36 4.65 1.23 -0.82
C ILE A 36 3.36 0.49 -1.15
N CYS A 37 2.55 0.18 -0.14
CA CYS A 37 1.20 -0.32 -0.38
C CYS A 37 0.26 0.85 -0.68
N LEU A 38 -0.20 0.90 -1.94
CA LEU A 38 -1.21 1.83 -2.43
C LEU A 38 -2.41 1.06 -2.97
N ALA A 39 -3.61 1.63 -2.85
CA ALA A 39 -4.83 1.02 -3.40
C ALA A 39 -5.67 2.04 -4.18
N PRO A 40 -6.49 1.61 -5.16
CA PRO A 40 -7.36 2.50 -5.91
C PRO A 40 -8.56 3.00 -5.09
N SER A 41 -8.77 2.48 -3.88
CA SER A 41 -9.79 2.95 -2.95
C SER A 41 -9.32 2.99 -1.50
N ILE A 42 -9.82 3.97 -0.74
CA ILE A 42 -9.59 4.09 0.71
C ILE A 42 -10.06 2.82 1.43
N ILE A 43 -11.22 2.26 1.05
CA ILE A 43 -11.76 1.04 1.66
C ILE A 43 -10.80 -0.15 1.52
N GLN A 44 -10.15 -0.30 0.37
CA GLN A 44 -9.14 -1.36 0.20
C GLN A 44 -7.91 -1.15 1.08
N CYS A 45 -7.44 0.09 1.25
CA CYS A 45 -6.37 0.39 2.23
C CYS A 45 -6.78 -0.04 3.65
N LEU A 46 -8.01 0.27 4.05
CA LEU A 46 -8.54 -0.06 5.38
C LEU A 46 -8.72 -1.57 5.58
N ARG A 47 -9.12 -2.30 4.52
CA ARG A 47 -9.20 -3.77 4.52
C ARG A 47 -7.82 -4.40 4.69
N ALA A 48 -6.82 -3.94 3.93
CA ALA A 48 -5.45 -4.44 3.99
C ALA A 48 -4.79 -4.20 5.36
N LEU A 49 -5.21 -3.16 6.08
CA LEU A 49 -4.77 -2.89 7.45
C LEU A 49 -5.53 -3.72 8.50
N GLU A 50 -6.48 -4.56 8.10
CA GLU A 50 -7.38 -5.31 8.98
C GLU A 50 -8.13 -4.44 10.01
N ILE A 51 -8.26 -3.14 9.73
CA ILE A 51 -8.96 -2.18 10.61
C ILE A 51 -10.43 -2.03 10.26
N TYR A 52 -10.90 -2.71 9.21
CA TYR A 52 -12.32 -2.77 8.86
C TYR A 52 -13.20 -3.29 10.00
N LYS A 53 -12.63 -4.09 10.92
CA LYS A 53 -13.30 -4.57 12.13
C LYS A 53 -13.68 -3.43 13.10
N TYR A 54 -13.03 -2.27 12.98
CA TYR A 54 -13.33 -1.08 13.76
C TYR A 54 -14.28 -0.11 13.06
N PHE A 55 -14.82 -0.45 11.88
CA PHE A 55 -15.80 0.42 11.19
C PHE A 55 -17.10 0.63 11.96
N GLN A 56 -17.38 -0.21 12.96
CA GLN A 56 -18.56 -0.07 13.82
C GLN A 56 -18.29 0.75 15.09
N GLU A 57 -17.05 1.18 15.31
CA GLU A 57 -16.68 2.02 16.45
C GLU A 57 -16.39 3.45 15.96
N ASP A 58 -17.05 4.45 16.57
CA ASP A 58 -16.92 5.88 16.25
C ASP A 58 -15.54 6.49 16.62
N THR A 59 -14.49 5.68 16.75
CA THR A 59 -13.24 6.06 17.44
C THR A 59 -11.99 6.02 16.57
N LEU A 60 -12.06 5.57 15.31
CA LEU A 60 -10.87 5.41 14.49
C LEU A 60 -10.59 6.60 13.57
N ASP A 61 -9.72 7.49 14.03
CA ASP A 61 -9.16 8.55 13.19
C ASP A 61 -8.05 8.01 12.27
N VAL A 62 -8.19 8.28 10.98
CA VAL A 62 -7.22 7.90 9.94
C VAL A 62 -6.77 9.11 9.13
N LYS A 63 -5.52 9.10 8.69
CA LYS A 63 -4.97 10.07 7.73
C LYS A 63 -4.90 9.42 6.36
N VAL A 64 -5.47 10.08 5.36
CA VAL A 64 -5.52 9.60 3.98
C VAL A 64 -4.59 10.45 3.10
N TYR A 65 -3.69 9.78 2.39
CA TYR A 65 -2.85 10.39 1.37
C TYR A 65 -3.39 10.01 0.00
N LYS A 66 -3.52 11.01 -0.88
CA LYS A 66 -3.92 10.84 -2.28
C LYS A 66 -2.70 11.04 -3.16
N ILE A 67 -2.45 10.09 -4.06
CA ILE A 67 -1.35 10.12 -5.02
C ILE A 67 -1.94 10.07 -6.42
N VAL A 68 -1.45 10.94 -7.29
CA VAL A 68 -1.78 10.90 -8.72
C VAL A 68 -0.58 10.28 -9.42
N VAL A 69 -0.81 9.14 -10.07
CA VAL A 69 0.19 8.39 -10.82
C VAL A 69 -0.09 8.57 -12.30
N ASP A 70 0.93 8.93 -13.07
CA ASP A 70 0.86 8.85 -14.53
C ASP A 70 1.01 7.38 -14.95
N GLU A 71 0.00 6.86 -15.65
CA GLU A 71 0.00 5.47 -16.11
C GLU A 71 0.96 5.25 -17.28
N ASN A 72 1.46 6.33 -17.90
CA ASN A 72 2.44 6.28 -18.96
C ASN A 72 3.88 6.50 -18.45
N ASP A 73 4.06 6.61 -17.13
CA ASP A 73 5.39 6.73 -16.54
C ASP A 73 6.19 5.44 -16.79
N GLU A 74 7.30 5.54 -17.51
CA GLU A 74 8.17 4.41 -17.82
C GLU A 74 8.80 3.76 -16.58
N GLN A 75 8.82 4.47 -15.44
CA GLN A 75 9.29 3.95 -14.16
C GLN A 75 8.20 3.17 -13.40
N LEU A 76 6.96 3.16 -13.90
CA LEU A 76 5.87 2.43 -13.29
C LEU A 76 5.98 0.93 -13.60
N ILE A 77 6.34 0.14 -12.58
CA ILE A 77 6.42 -1.31 -12.70
C ILE A 77 5.07 -1.93 -12.32
N SER A 78 4.55 -2.80 -13.19
CA SER A 78 3.30 -3.50 -12.92
C SER A 78 3.46 -4.58 -11.84
N TRP A 79 2.41 -4.83 -11.05
CA TRP A 79 2.36 -5.94 -10.08
C TRP A 79 2.71 -7.30 -10.73
N GLU A 80 2.35 -7.51 -11.99
CA GLU A 80 2.60 -8.76 -12.72
C GLU A 80 4.10 -8.92 -13.00
N GLN A 81 4.77 -7.85 -13.43
CA GLN A 81 6.22 -7.86 -13.55
C GLN A 81 6.92 -8.03 -12.21
N LEU A 82 6.40 -7.44 -11.14
CA LEU A 82 6.96 -7.64 -9.79
C LEU A 82 6.85 -9.11 -9.36
N TYR A 83 5.70 -9.75 -9.60
CA TYR A 83 5.46 -11.14 -9.26
C TYR A 83 6.26 -12.11 -10.14
N LEU A 84 6.20 -11.97 -11.47
CA LEU A 84 6.87 -12.89 -12.41
C LEU A 84 8.39 -12.87 -12.29
N ASN A 85 8.97 -11.76 -11.82
CA ASN A 85 10.41 -11.64 -11.60
C ASN A 85 10.84 -11.95 -10.15
N GLY A 86 9.92 -12.40 -9.28
CA GLY A 86 10.23 -12.71 -7.88
C GLY A 86 10.65 -11.49 -7.06
N LEU A 87 10.26 -10.29 -7.49
CA LEU A 87 10.59 -9.04 -6.77
C LEU A 87 9.65 -8.85 -5.59
N VAL A 88 8.37 -9.19 -5.78
CA VAL A 88 7.30 -9.04 -4.78
C VAL A 88 6.30 -10.18 -4.92
N ASP A 89 6.51 -11.27 -4.19
CA ASP A 89 5.71 -12.50 -4.34
C ASP A 89 4.25 -12.33 -3.88
N ASP A 90 3.99 -11.43 -2.92
CA ASP A 90 2.65 -11.11 -2.44
C ASP A 90 1.86 -10.17 -3.37
N ALA A 91 2.49 -9.64 -4.42
CA ALA A 91 1.83 -8.73 -5.37
C ALA A 91 0.65 -9.38 -6.12
N ALA A 92 0.70 -10.69 -6.37
CA ALA A 92 -0.40 -11.43 -6.99
C ALA A 92 -1.61 -11.64 -6.05
N LEU A 93 -1.35 -11.79 -4.75
CA LEU A 93 -2.38 -12.09 -3.74
C LEU A 93 -3.29 -10.90 -3.43
N THR A 94 -2.80 -9.68 -3.68
CA THR A 94 -3.53 -8.43 -3.36
C THR A 94 -4.45 -7.95 -4.49
N ARG A 95 -4.52 -8.69 -5.62
CA ARG A 95 -5.30 -8.31 -6.81
C ARG A 95 -6.67 -8.98 -6.94
N THR A 96 -7.02 -9.93 -6.07
CA THR A 96 -8.34 -10.60 -6.02
C THR A 96 -9.41 -9.79 -5.31
#